data_AF-A0A2G5URG6-F1
#
_entry.id   AF-A0A2G5URG6-F1
#
_cell.length_a   1.000
_cell.length_b   1.000
_cell.length_c   1.000
_cell.angle_alpha   90.00
_cell.angle_beta   90.00
_cell.angle_gamma   90.00
#
_symmetry.space_group_name_H-M   'P 1'
#
loop_
_entity.id
_entity.type
_entity.pdbx_description
1 polymer ?
#
loop_
_entity_poly.entity_id
_entity_poly.type
_entity_poly.pdbx_seq_one_letter_code
_entity_poly.pdbx_strand_id
1 'polypeptide(L)'
;MPTTKFVPVWKCYGWYLNSCLEAFKGLEDDNFDIVKVIQEEILFRIPTDKYFLEMREPKEYPMDSFLFSAGEQNKEDHVDRKKKKKKTPKKKAEVNPALESPDDNQKALVPEEANEEVLETAPEDDTPSPDDIPKTSPIEKFSAVVINQSKNCAKCLRTSEMCNEAKKELKMTQNRLEKYEKKAKRTEEVEIQMREMEAEMKRMKMEIKEKEWVMEKKDTEIEGLKNNVLKLEVKNAKMQLAEKNHSISQNELLEKITNLSDQLKNEKERNELMELQLQQSEEKLKSETREKERGFEEFRAVLRIMSTDMESIQRDNRDLREQIASAPEAPPTPSVPESPSEEQPNHHRFALFRFQRIKDSLYHKKQLKQAKEMVEKLKSTSGLVEVHQIADYEYYQFEGKLLKYVKEVELNIQRIKETCDVSTVTPLPDIPEFSKRFVNLYWRIINNQPITSSEIEVSDSECFICTEEMTSDQKTLQCDKCKKVTHYKCASK
;
A
#
# COMPACT_ATOMS: atom_id res chain seq x y z
N MET A 1 -31.73 40.36 14.09
CA MET A 1 -30.73 40.02 13.06
C MET A 1 -29.38 39.90 13.77
N PRO A 2 -28.87 38.69 14.03
CA PRO A 2 -27.55 38.54 14.66
C PRO A 2 -26.48 38.95 13.65
N THR A 3 -25.65 39.92 14.00
CA THR A 3 -24.50 40.36 13.21
C THR A 3 -23.40 39.31 13.34
N THR A 4 -23.25 38.48 12.31
CA THR A 4 -22.14 37.53 12.19
C THR A 4 -20.83 38.32 12.11
N LYS A 5 -20.03 38.26 13.19
CA LYS A 5 -18.69 38.84 13.21
C LYS A 5 -17.75 37.94 12.42
N PHE A 6 -17.37 38.36 11.22
CA PHE A 6 -16.38 37.65 10.43
C PHE A 6 -14.98 37.83 11.04
N VAL A 7 -14.32 36.71 11.33
CA VAL A 7 -12.93 36.69 11.78
C VAL A 7 -12.06 36.43 10.55
N PRO A 8 -11.07 37.29 10.25
CA PRO A 8 -10.19 37.08 9.11
C PRO A 8 -9.44 35.75 9.20
N VAL A 9 -9.30 35.05 8.07
CA VAL A 9 -8.66 33.72 7.96
C VAL A 9 -7.27 33.68 8.59
N TRP A 10 -6.50 34.77 8.51
CA TRP A 10 -5.17 34.85 9.13
C TRP A 10 -5.21 34.82 10.66
N LYS A 11 -6.28 35.32 11.30
CA LYS A 11 -6.44 35.18 12.76
C LYS A 11 -6.72 33.72 13.15
N CYS A 12 -7.44 32.97 12.32
CA CYS A 12 -7.62 31.53 12.52
C CYS A 12 -6.30 30.77 12.34
N TYR A 13 -5.50 31.12 11.33
CA TYR A 13 -4.17 30.55 11.12
C TYR A 13 -3.21 30.86 12.28
N GLY A 14 -3.19 32.10 12.77
CA GLY A 14 -2.38 32.47 13.95
C GLY A 14 -2.79 31.70 15.21
N TRP A 15 -4.10 31.49 15.40
CA TRP A 15 -4.61 30.72 16.54
C TRP A 15 -4.26 29.22 16.45
N TYR A 16 -4.35 28.65 15.25
CA TYR A 16 -3.96 27.27 14.98
C TYR A 16 -2.46 27.03 15.19
N LEU A 17 -1.60 27.91 14.66
CA LEU A 17 -0.15 27.82 14.82
C LEU A 17 0.28 27.98 16.28
N ASN A 18 -0.31 28.93 17.02
CA ASN A 18 -0.06 29.06 18.45
C ASN A 18 -0.52 27.83 19.24
N SER A 19 -1.66 27.23 18.89
CA SER A 19 -2.12 26.00 19.53
C SER A 19 -1.18 24.82 19.26
N CYS A 20 -0.64 24.72 18.04
CA CYS A 20 0.37 23.72 17.71
C CYS A 20 1.65 23.94 18.53
N LEU A 21 2.13 25.18 18.63
CA LEU A 21 3.33 25.52 19.40
C LEU A 21 3.17 25.25 20.91
N GLU A 22 2.00 25.49 21.48
CA GLU A 22 1.70 25.12 22.88
C GLU A 22 1.72 23.59 23.09
N ALA A 23 1.27 22.80 22.11
CA ALA A 23 1.36 21.34 22.18
C ALA A 23 2.82 20.83 22.14
N PHE A 24 3.74 21.58 21.53
CA PHE A 24 5.17 21.25 21.48
C PHE A 24 5.94 21.63 22.75
N LYS A 25 5.42 22.53 23.60
CA LYS A 25 6.07 22.89 24.87
C LYS A 25 6.14 21.76 25.90
N GLY A 26 5.39 20.66 25.68
CA GLY A 26 5.39 19.49 26.56
C GLY A 26 6.35 18.36 26.15
N LEU A 27 7.08 18.49 25.03
CA LEU A 27 8.09 17.52 24.60
C LEU A 27 9.45 17.91 25.18
N GLU A 28 10.11 16.94 25.81
CA GLU A 28 11.37 17.05 26.55
C GLU A 28 12.52 17.76 25.79
N ASP A 29 13.50 18.25 26.55
CA ASP A 29 14.56 19.22 26.21
C ASP A 29 15.37 18.98 24.91
N ASP A 30 15.27 17.80 24.29
CA ASP A 30 15.99 17.44 23.07
C ASP A 30 15.40 18.03 21.78
N ASN A 31 14.21 18.64 21.83
CA ASN A 31 13.55 19.25 20.65
C ASN A 31 13.65 20.79 20.57
N PHE A 32 14.47 21.41 21.42
CA PHE A 32 14.57 22.87 21.52
C PHE A 32 14.95 23.53 20.18
N ASP A 33 15.82 22.89 19.39
CA ASP A 33 16.27 23.42 18.09
C ASP A 33 15.17 23.39 17.03
N ILE A 34 14.29 22.37 17.04
CA ILE A 34 13.20 22.24 16.07
C ILE A 34 12.11 23.30 16.35
N VAL A 35 11.77 23.50 17.61
CA VAL A 35 10.78 24.52 18.01
C VAL A 35 11.29 25.91 17.67
N LYS A 36 12.59 26.17 17.85
CA LYS A 36 13.22 27.44 17.50
C LYS A 36 13.21 27.70 15.99
N VAL A 37 13.57 26.70 15.18
CA VAL A 37 13.53 26.80 13.70
C VAL A 37 12.10 27.05 13.20
N ILE A 38 11.10 26.38 13.76
CA ILE A 38 9.70 26.59 13.40
C ILE A 38 9.23 28.01 13.77
N GLN A 39 9.63 28.53 14.95
CA GLN A 39 9.29 29.90 15.35
C GLN A 39 9.94 30.95 14.44
N GLU A 40 11.21 30.76 14.08
CA GLU A 40 11.94 31.67 13.19
C GLU A 40 11.36 31.65 11.76
N GLU A 41 11.03 30.47 11.21
CA GLU A 41 10.46 30.33 9.87
C GLU A 41 9.01 30.87 9.78
N ILE A 42 8.20 30.72 10.84
CA ILE A 42 6.84 31.28 10.90
C ILE A 42 6.90 32.81 10.98
N LEU A 43 7.79 33.38 11.79
CA LEU A 43 8.00 34.82 11.88
C LEU A 43 8.49 35.42 10.56
N PHE A 44 9.31 34.68 9.80
CA PHE A 44 9.79 35.12 8.48
C PHE A 44 8.67 35.19 7.44
N ARG A 45 7.67 34.30 7.52
CA ARG A 45 6.59 34.21 6.52
C ARG A 45 5.38 35.08 6.79
N ILE A 46 5.22 35.60 8.00
CA ILE A 46 4.15 36.56 8.32
C ILE A 46 4.75 37.97 8.25
N PRO A 47 4.38 38.81 7.26
CA PRO A 47 4.83 40.19 7.20
C PRO A 47 4.47 40.91 8.50
N THR A 48 5.46 41.44 9.20
CA THR A 48 5.28 42.22 10.43
C THR A 48 4.64 43.58 10.18
N ASP A 49 4.61 44.02 8.92
CA ASP A 49 3.96 45.26 8.52
C ASP A 49 2.43 45.09 8.48
N LYS A 50 1.77 45.69 9.46
CA LYS A 50 0.32 45.73 9.62
C LYS A 50 -0.38 46.31 8.39
N TYR A 51 0.31 47.18 7.63
CA TYR A 51 -0.22 47.80 6.41
C TYR A 51 -0.34 46.81 5.24
N PHE A 52 0.57 45.84 5.13
CA PHE A 52 0.54 44.79 4.11
C PHE A 52 -0.60 43.78 4.31
N LEU A 53 -1.02 43.60 5.57
CA LEU A 53 -2.12 42.70 5.93
C LEU A 53 -3.49 43.35 5.70
N GLU A 54 -3.60 44.67 5.82
CA GLU A 54 -4.86 45.41 5.61
C GLU A 54 -5.21 45.62 4.12
N MET A 55 -4.22 45.62 3.21
CA MET A 55 -4.46 45.78 1.77
C MET A 55 -4.83 44.50 1.01
N ARG A 56 -4.76 43.32 1.66
CA ARG A 56 -5.26 42.08 1.06
C ARG A 56 -6.73 41.88 1.44
N GLU A 57 -7.63 42.28 0.55
CA GLU A 57 -9.06 41.97 0.69
C GLU A 57 -9.23 40.45 0.88
N PRO A 58 -9.89 40.00 1.97
CA PRO A 58 -10.15 38.59 2.18
C PRO A 58 -11.03 38.07 1.05
N LYS A 59 -10.60 37.03 0.32
CA LYS A 59 -11.53 36.24 -0.48
C LYS A 59 -12.54 35.61 0.48
N GLU A 60 -13.79 36.03 0.38
CA GLU A 60 -14.88 35.51 1.19
C GLU A 60 -15.12 34.04 0.83
N TYR A 61 -14.87 33.14 1.78
CA TYR A 61 -15.25 31.73 1.66
C TYR A 61 -16.31 31.43 2.73
N PRO A 62 -17.50 30.93 2.33
CA PRO A 62 -18.52 30.51 3.29
C PRO A 62 -17.99 29.37 4.15
N MET A 63 -18.04 29.54 5.48
CA MET A 63 -17.57 28.53 6.45
C MET A 63 -18.32 27.20 6.37
N ASP A 64 -19.47 27.15 5.68
CA ASP A 64 -20.29 25.95 5.53
C ASP A 64 -19.64 24.88 4.62
N SER A 65 -18.56 25.21 3.89
CA SER A 65 -17.87 24.25 3.01
C SER A 65 -16.86 23.33 3.70
N PHE A 66 -16.52 23.57 4.98
CA PHE A 66 -15.47 22.81 5.67
C PHE A 66 -15.98 21.73 6.64
N LEU A 67 -17.30 21.59 6.85
CA LEU A 67 -17.85 20.69 7.87
C LEU A 67 -18.66 19.48 7.36
N PHE A 68 -18.66 19.19 6.05
CA PHE A 68 -19.24 17.94 5.53
C PHE A 68 -18.27 17.21 4.61
N SER A 69 -17.44 16.35 5.19
CA SER A 69 -16.74 15.28 4.48
C SER A 69 -16.53 14.10 5.43
N ALA A 70 -17.64 13.50 5.85
CA ALA A 70 -17.66 12.20 6.50
C ALA A 70 -18.94 11.45 6.08
N GLY A 71 -18.79 10.48 5.17
CA GLY A 71 -19.73 9.37 5.00
C GLY A 71 -20.59 9.36 3.73
N GLU A 72 -20.14 8.64 2.69
CA GLU A 72 -21.00 7.90 1.74
C GLU A 72 -20.24 6.62 1.36
N GLN A 73 -20.52 5.47 1.99
CA GLN A 73 -21.53 4.45 1.63
C GLN A 73 -21.41 3.89 0.21
N ASN A 74 -20.90 2.65 0.17
CA ASN A 74 -21.03 1.66 -0.90
C ASN A 74 -22.46 1.62 -1.45
N LYS A 75 -22.60 1.75 -2.77
CA LYS A 75 -23.77 1.25 -3.51
C LYS A 75 -23.30 0.15 -4.45
N GLU A 76 -23.70 -1.07 -4.12
CA GLU A 76 -23.68 -2.22 -5.01
C GLU A 76 -24.74 -2.01 -6.10
N ASP A 77 -24.29 -1.99 -7.36
CA ASP A 77 -25.19 -2.05 -8.51
C ASP A 77 -25.61 -3.49 -8.77
N HIS A 78 -26.90 -3.74 -8.53
CA HIS A 78 -27.62 -4.96 -8.86
C HIS A 78 -28.09 -4.87 -10.33
N VAL A 79 -27.40 -5.53 -11.27
CA VAL A 79 -27.88 -5.67 -12.66
C VAL A 79 -28.36 -7.09 -12.91
N ASP A 80 -29.64 -7.16 -13.27
CA ASP A 80 -30.41 -8.36 -13.53
C ASP A 80 -30.36 -8.77 -15.03
N ARG A 81 -30.42 -10.10 -15.25
CA ARG A 81 -30.77 -10.83 -16.50
C ARG A 81 -29.93 -10.66 -17.78
N LYS A 82 -29.37 -11.80 -18.22
CA LYS A 82 -29.95 -12.59 -19.34
C LYS A 82 -29.35 -14.01 -19.48
N LYS A 83 -30.23 -15.01 -19.30
CA LYS A 83 -30.03 -16.41 -19.68
C LYS A 83 -29.81 -16.54 -21.20
N LYS A 84 -28.75 -17.24 -21.62
CA LYS A 84 -28.70 -17.93 -22.92
C LYS A 84 -28.13 -19.34 -22.73
N LYS A 85 -29.02 -20.32 -22.89
CA LYS A 85 -28.70 -21.74 -23.09
C LYS A 85 -27.84 -21.89 -24.36
N LYS A 86 -26.72 -22.62 -24.30
CA LYS A 86 -26.24 -23.36 -25.47
C LYS A 86 -25.55 -24.67 -25.06
N LYS A 87 -25.91 -25.68 -25.84
CA LYS A 87 -25.64 -27.13 -25.75
C LYS A 87 -24.16 -27.49 -25.68
N THR A 88 -23.87 -28.52 -24.89
CA THR A 88 -22.74 -29.44 -25.02
C THR A 88 -22.79 -30.24 -26.33
N PRO A 89 -21.65 -30.79 -26.76
CA PRO A 89 -21.62 -32.22 -27.05
C PRO A 89 -20.48 -32.97 -26.34
N LYS A 90 -20.80 -34.24 -26.06
CA LYS A 90 -19.99 -35.30 -25.45
C LYS A 90 -18.84 -35.81 -26.35
N LYS A 91 -17.75 -36.23 -25.71
CA LYS A 91 -16.89 -37.41 -26.02
C LYS A 91 -16.16 -37.74 -24.69
N LYS A 92 -16.38 -38.85 -23.95
CA LYS A 92 -16.05 -40.29 -24.17
C LYS A 92 -14.65 -40.48 -24.76
N ALA A 93 -13.74 -41.34 -24.26
CA ALA A 93 -13.60 -42.20 -23.08
C ALA A 93 -12.16 -42.80 -23.12
N GLU A 94 -11.82 -43.63 -22.11
CA GLU A 94 -10.68 -44.60 -21.97
C GLU A 94 -9.57 -44.21 -20.95
N VAL A 95 -9.46 -44.84 -19.75
CA VAL A 95 -9.15 -46.25 -19.34
C VAL A 95 -7.61 -46.43 -19.22
N ASN A 96 -6.99 -46.35 -18.03
CA ASN A 96 -6.70 -47.36 -16.97
C ASN A 96 -5.14 -47.44 -16.75
N PRO A 97 -4.55 -48.18 -15.77
CA PRO A 97 -4.53 -47.88 -14.31
C PRO A 97 -3.16 -48.17 -13.62
N ALA A 98 -3.11 -47.92 -12.29
CA ALA A 98 -2.45 -48.70 -11.23
C ALA A 98 -0.91 -48.66 -10.97
N LEU A 99 -0.62 -49.04 -9.70
CA LEU A 99 0.64 -49.22 -8.93
C LEU A 99 1.20 -47.94 -8.28
N GLU A 100 1.57 -47.88 -7.00
CA GLU A 100 1.67 -48.87 -5.90
C GLU A 100 1.87 -48.09 -4.58
N SER A 101 1.32 -48.59 -3.47
CA SER A 101 1.74 -48.32 -2.07
C SER A 101 3.01 -49.15 -1.76
N PRO A 102 3.61 -49.24 -0.54
CA PRO A 102 3.16 -48.89 0.83
C PRO A 102 4.28 -48.16 1.64
N ASP A 103 4.23 -47.79 2.92
CA ASP A 103 3.88 -48.55 4.13
C ASP A 103 3.73 -47.63 5.36
N ASP A 104 2.78 -48.00 6.21
CA ASP A 104 2.76 -48.08 7.68
C ASP A 104 3.47 -47.03 8.56
N ASN A 105 2.67 -46.37 9.41
CA ASN A 105 2.76 -46.73 10.82
C ASN A 105 1.46 -46.46 11.60
N GLN A 106 1.07 -47.48 12.35
CA GLN A 106 -0.13 -47.60 13.15
C GLN A 106 0.00 -46.88 14.50
N LYS A 107 -1.06 -46.24 14.98
CA LYS A 107 -1.49 -46.36 16.38
C LYS A 107 -2.95 -45.97 16.56
N ALA A 108 -3.78 -46.99 16.71
CA ALA A 108 -5.12 -46.88 17.28
C ALA A 108 -5.01 -46.88 18.82
N LEU A 109 -5.81 -46.05 19.48
CA LEU A 109 -6.35 -46.30 20.81
C LEU A 109 -7.74 -45.63 20.89
N VAL A 110 -8.70 -46.44 21.33
CA VAL A 110 -10.15 -46.22 21.46
C VAL A 110 -10.45 -45.26 22.64
N PRO A 111 -11.61 -44.57 22.65
CA PRO A 111 -11.95 -43.53 23.63
C PRO A 111 -12.85 -44.04 24.76
N GLU A 112 -12.64 -43.52 25.97
CA GLU A 112 -13.48 -43.52 27.18
C GLU A 112 -12.69 -42.62 28.17
N GLU A 113 -13.19 -41.71 29.00
CA GLU A 113 -14.47 -41.39 29.64
C GLU A 113 -14.35 -39.91 30.11
N ALA A 114 -15.40 -39.10 30.00
CA ALA A 114 -16.26 -38.62 31.09
C ALA A 114 -15.60 -37.65 32.11
N ASN A 115 -16.22 -36.46 32.22
CA ASN A 115 -15.87 -35.35 33.10
C ASN A 115 -16.21 -35.64 34.60
N GLU A 116 -15.29 -35.29 35.50
CA GLU A 116 -15.53 -34.84 36.89
C GLU A 116 -16.11 -33.41 36.86
N GLU A 117 -16.89 -32.85 37.80
CA GLU A 117 -16.84 -32.77 39.28
C GLU A 117 -18.30 -32.57 39.82
N VAL A 118 -18.80 -33.18 40.91
CA VAL A 118 -18.45 -33.03 42.37
C VAL A 118 -19.00 -31.66 42.89
N LEU A 119 -19.91 -31.48 43.87
CA LEU A 119 -20.01 -31.92 45.28
C LEU A 119 -21.41 -31.63 45.91
N GLU A 120 -21.94 -32.66 46.61
CA GLU A 120 -22.46 -32.65 48.00
C GLU A 120 -23.69 -31.84 48.50
N THR A 121 -24.67 -32.56 49.07
CA THR A 121 -24.78 -32.79 50.54
C THR A 121 -25.96 -33.73 50.87
N ALA A 122 -25.73 -34.64 51.83
CA ALA A 122 -26.67 -35.61 52.44
C ALA A 122 -27.44 -34.94 53.63
N PRO A 123 -28.14 -35.63 54.58
CA PRO A 123 -28.30 -37.08 54.81
C PRO A 123 -29.70 -37.55 55.34
N GLU A 124 -29.74 -38.81 55.80
CA GLU A 124 -30.69 -39.43 56.77
C GLU A 124 -32.02 -39.97 56.21
N ASP A 125 -32.61 -41.08 56.64
CA ASP A 125 -32.33 -42.07 57.70
C ASP A 125 -33.26 -43.27 57.43
N ASP A 126 -32.85 -44.51 57.71
CA ASP A 126 -33.78 -45.65 57.72
C ASP A 126 -33.33 -46.71 58.75
N THR A 127 -33.95 -46.68 59.93
CA THR A 127 -34.32 -47.77 60.88
C THR A 127 -34.65 -47.14 62.26
N PRO A 128 -35.46 -47.72 63.19
CA PRO A 128 -35.73 -49.15 63.44
C PRO A 128 -37.18 -49.57 63.87
N SER A 129 -37.36 -50.90 64.03
CA SER A 129 -38.39 -51.72 64.77
C SER A 129 -38.68 -51.22 66.23
N PRO A 130 -39.62 -51.74 67.09
CA PRO A 130 -40.26 -53.09 67.16
C PRO A 130 -41.68 -53.26 67.85
N ASP A 131 -42.12 -54.53 67.98
CA ASP A 131 -43.04 -55.16 68.99
C ASP A 131 -44.56 -54.77 68.98
N ASP A 132 -45.59 -55.59 69.25
CA ASP A 132 -45.78 -56.94 69.81
C ASP A 132 -47.25 -57.44 69.49
N ILE A 133 -47.41 -58.73 69.10
CA ILE A 133 -48.39 -59.80 69.50
C ILE A 133 -49.92 -59.48 69.74
N PRO A 134 -50.86 -60.46 69.81
CA PRO A 134 -51.51 -61.33 68.81
C PRO A 134 -53.05 -61.12 68.68
N LYS A 135 -53.71 -61.72 67.67
CA LYS A 135 -55.17 -62.05 67.77
C LYS A 135 -55.54 -63.36 67.07
N THR A 136 -55.51 -64.41 67.87
CA THR A 136 -56.56 -65.44 68.06
C THR A 136 -57.43 -65.87 66.87
N SER A 137 -57.23 -67.13 66.48
CA SER A 137 -58.24 -68.02 65.88
C SER A 137 -58.77 -69.00 66.98
N PRO A 138 -59.68 -69.97 66.70
CA PRO A 138 -61.07 -69.88 67.13
C PRO A 138 -61.54 -71.03 68.05
N ILE A 139 -62.58 -70.74 68.83
CA ILE A 139 -63.72 -71.62 69.18
C ILE A 139 -63.38 -73.08 69.51
N GLU A 140 -63.38 -73.42 70.80
CA GLU A 140 -63.74 -74.77 71.26
C GLU A 140 -64.92 -74.75 72.26
N LYS A 141 -65.99 -75.39 71.79
CA LYS A 141 -66.91 -76.29 72.51
C LYS A 141 -67.60 -75.81 73.79
N PHE A 142 -68.89 -75.54 73.59
CA PHE A 142 -70.03 -75.92 74.44
C PHE A 142 -69.75 -76.96 75.54
N SER A 143 -70.14 -76.64 76.78
CA SER A 143 -70.74 -77.60 77.69
C SER A 143 -72.13 -77.11 78.10
N ALA A 144 -73.13 -77.93 77.80
CA ALA A 144 -74.53 -77.66 77.99
C ALA A 144 -74.90 -77.47 79.46
N VAL A 145 -75.58 -76.36 79.75
CA VAL A 145 -76.41 -76.19 80.93
C VAL A 145 -77.60 -77.15 80.79
N VAL A 146 -77.67 -78.16 81.66
CA VAL A 146 -78.88 -78.95 81.90
C VAL A 146 -79.85 -78.07 82.67
N ILE A 147 -80.75 -77.39 81.96
CA ILE A 147 -81.96 -76.82 82.57
C ILE A 147 -83.10 -77.82 82.37
N ASN A 148 -83.57 -78.30 83.52
CA ASN A 148 -84.73 -79.16 83.72
C ASN A 148 -85.92 -78.77 82.84
N GLN A 149 -86.50 -79.79 82.21
CA GLN A 149 -87.76 -79.73 81.50
C GLN A 149 -88.90 -79.40 82.47
N SER A 150 -89.26 -78.13 82.51
CA SER A 150 -90.55 -77.65 83.01
C SER A 150 -91.62 -77.91 81.96
N LYS A 151 -92.70 -78.62 82.33
CA LYS A 151 -93.87 -78.86 81.50
C LYS A 151 -94.61 -77.54 81.24
N ASN A 152 -94.24 -76.85 80.15
CA ASN A 152 -94.94 -75.67 79.66
C ASN A 152 -96.28 -76.06 79.02
N CYS A 153 -97.35 -75.34 79.34
CA CYS A 153 -98.68 -75.54 78.75
C CYS A 153 -98.72 -75.07 77.28
N ALA A 154 -99.71 -75.52 76.51
CA ALA A 154 -99.86 -75.23 75.07
C ALA A 154 -99.96 -73.72 74.71
N LYS A 155 -100.24 -72.84 75.68
CA LYS A 155 -100.16 -71.37 75.50
C LYS A 155 -98.70 -70.88 75.55
N CYS A 156 -97.89 -71.39 76.47
CA CYS A 156 -96.47 -71.05 76.59
C CYS A 156 -95.63 -71.63 75.44
N LEU A 157 -96.03 -72.77 74.87
CA LEU A 157 -95.39 -73.35 73.69
C LEU A 157 -95.56 -72.45 72.45
N ARG A 158 -96.80 -71.98 72.19
CA ARG A 158 -97.10 -71.04 71.09
C ARG A 158 -96.38 -69.70 71.24
N THR A 159 -96.33 -69.15 72.45
CA THR A 159 -95.58 -67.90 72.70
C THR A 159 -94.06 -68.11 72.57
N SER A 160 -93.55 -69.28 72.97
CA SER A 160 -92.13 -69.66 72.78
C SER A 160 -91.78 -69.83 71.30
N GLU A 161 -92.65 -70.47 70.51
CA GLU A 161 -92.50 -70.62 69.06
C GLU A 161 -92.50 -69.26 68.36
N MET A 162 -93.47 -68.38 68.65
CA MET A 162 -93.46 -67.01 68.11
C MET A 162 -92.23 -66.22 68.54
N CYS A 163 -91.76 -66.39 69.78
CA CYS A 163 -90.57 -65.72 70.29
C CYS A 163 -89.28 -66.27 69.62
N ASN A 164 -89.24 -67.57 69.32
CA ASN A 164 -88.14 -68.20 68.59
C ASN A 164 -88.14 -67.81 67.10
N GLU A 165 -89.32 -67.69 66.47
CA GLU A 165 -89.50 -67.17 65.11
C GLU A 165 -89.06 -65.71 65.04
N ALA A 166 -89.52 -64.87 65.98
CA ALA A 166 -89.10 -63.48 66.10
C ALA A 166 -87.58 -63.34 66.34
N LYS A 167 -86.97 -64.25 67.11
CA LYS A 167 -85.50 -64.30 67.27
C LYS A 167 -84.78 -64.70 65.99
N LYS A 168 -85.32 -65.64 65.20
CA LYS A 168 -84.75 -66.00 63.89
C LYS A 168 -84.85 -64.86 62.88
N GLU A 169 -86.01 -64.18 62.82
CA GLU A 169 -86.25 -62.97 62.03
C GLU A 169 -85.30 -61.84 62.44
N LEU A 170 -85.17 -61.58 63.75
CA LEU A 170 -84.22 -60.60 64.29
C LEU A 170 -82.77 -60.95 63.92
N LYS A 171 -82.40 -62.23 63.97
CA LYS A 171 -81.06 -62.69 63.56
C LYS A 171 -80.84 -62.58 62.05
N MET A 172 -81.86 -62.86 61.22
CA MET A 172 -81.79 -62.66 59.77
C MET A 172 -81.67 -61.19 59.39
N THR A 173 -82.45 -60.31 60.03
CA THR A 173 -82.40 -58.87 59.81
C THR A 173 -81.09 -58.26 60.30
N GLN A 174 -80.58 -58.68 61.45
CA GLN A 174 -79.26 -58.29 61.96
C GLN A 174 -78.13 -58.71 60.99
N ASN A 175 -78.15 -59.95 60.50
CA ASN A 175 -77.19 -60.41 59.48
C ASN A 175 -77.31 -59.61 58.16
N ARG A 176 -78.51 -59.14 57.80
CA ARG A 176 -78.74 -58.35 56.58
C ARG A 176 -78.22 -56.92 56.76
N LEU A 177 -78.47 -56.30 57.92
CA LEU A 177 -77.91 -55.01 58.30
C LEU A 177 -76.38 -55.06 58.35
N GLU A 178 -75.80 -56.10 58.95
CA GLU A 178 -74.34 -56.26 59.01
C GLU A 178 -73.71 -56.43 57.61
N LYS A 179 -74.41 -57.08 56.67
CA LYS A 179 -74.00 -57.13 55.25
C LYS A 179 -74.05 -55.77 54.58
N TYR A 180 -75.07 -54.95 54.87
CA TYR A 180 -75.16 -53.59 54.32
C TYR A 180 -74.11 -52.66 54.93
N GLU A 181 -73.86 -52.76 56.23
CA GLU A 181 -72.82 -52.01 56.92
C GLU A 181 -71.42 -52.36 56.38
N LYS A 182 -71.12 -53.65 56.16
CA LYS A 182 -69.87 -54.09 55.52
C LYS A 182 -69.74 -53.59 54.09
N LYS A 183 -70.83 -53.53 53.32
CA LYS A 183 -70.82 -52.95 51.97
C LYS A 183 -70.60 -51.45 51.99
N ALA A 184 -71.26 -50.73 52.90
CA ALA A 184 -71.11 -49.29 53.09
C ALA A 184 -69.66 -48.93 53.47
N LYS A 185 -69.06 -49.68 54.40
CA LYS A 185 -67.63 -49.53 54.78
C LYS A 185 -66.68 -49.73 53.61
N ARG A 186 -66.89 -50.77 52.78
CA ARG A 186 -66.07 -50.99 51.58
C ARG A 186 -66.23 -49.88 50.54
N THR A 187 -67.44 -49.35 50.35
CA THR A 187 -67.64 -48.23 49.42
C THR A 187 -67.01 -46.94 49.92
N GLU A 188 -67.06 -46.70 51.24
CA GLU A 188 -66.41 -45.55 51.88
C GLU A 188 -64.88 -45.65 51.80
N GLU A 189 -64.30 -46.84 52.05
CA GLU A 189 -62.86 -47.10 51.86
C GLU A 189 -62.40 -46.84 50.42
N VAL A 190 -63.15 -47.31 49.42
CA VAL A 190 -62.84 -47.05 48.00
C VAL A 190 -62.96 -45.57 47.65
N GLU A 191 -63.93 -44.86 48.20
CA GLU A 191 -64.10 -43.42 47.98
C GLU A 191 -62.95 -42.60 48.61
N ILE A 192 -62.49 -42.99 49.80
CA ILE A 192 -61.31 -42.42 50.44
C ILE A 192 -60.07 -42.64 49.57
N GLN A 193 -59.83 -43.88 49.10
CA GLN A 193 -58.71 -44.19 48.21
C GLN A 193 -58.76 -43.39 46.89
N MET A 194 -59.95 -43.24 46.29
CA MET A 194 -60.10 -42.41 45.09
C MET A 194 -59.76 -40.94 45.36
N ARG A 195 -60.19 -40.39 46.51
CA ARG A 195 -59.86 -39.01 46.91
C ARG A 195 -58.36 -38.83 47.16
N GLU A 196 -57.71 -39.80 47.80
CA GLU A 196 -56.26 -39.79 48.03
C GLU A 196 -55.48 -39.83 46.71
N MET A 197 -55.86 -40.74 45.79
CA MET A 197 -55.27 -40.84 44.46
C MET A 197 -55.48 -39.56 43.63
N GLU A 198 -56.67 -38.94 43.71
CA GLU A 198 -56.92 -37.66 43.03
C GLU A 198 -56.06 -36.53 43.61
N ALA A 199 -55.90 -36.49 44.94
CA ALA A 199 -55.02 -35.52 45.59
C ALA A 199 -53.55 -35.72 45.21
N GLU A 200 -53.09 -36.97 45.13
CA GLU A 200 -51.73 -37.31 44.69
C GLU A 200 -51.49 -36.92 43.22
N MET A 201 -52.44 -37.24 42.33
CA MET A 201 -52.36 -36.85 40.92
C MET A 201 -52.32 -35.31 40.77
N LYS A 202 -53.07 -34.58 41.60
CA LYS A 202 -53.01 -33.11 41.63
C LYS A 202 -51.65 -32.60 42.09
N ARG A 203 -51.04 -33.19 43.14
CA ARG A 203 -49.69 -32.82 43.60
C ARG A 203 -48.65 -33.08 42.50
N MET A 204 -48.65 -34.28 41.92
CA MET A 204 -47.72 -34.65 40.85
C MET A 204 -47.85 -33.72 39.63
N LYS A 205 -49.07 -33.31 39.27
CA LYS A 205 -49.31 -32.36 38.18
C LYS A 205 -48.73 -30.97 38.47
N MET A 206 -48.77 -30.51 39.72
CA MET A 206 -48.16 -29.22 40.09
C MET A 206 -46.63 -29.32 40.08
N GLU A 207 -46.07 -30.42 40.56
CA GLU A 207 -44.62 -30.68 40.53
C GLU A 207 -44.06 -30.75 39.11
N ILE A 208 -44.77 -31.39 38.17
CA ILE A 208 -44.37 -31.43 36.75
C ILE A 208 -44.35 -30.01 36.16
N LYS A 209 -45.38 -29.20 36.42
CA LYS A 209 -45.42 -27.81 35.94
C LYS A 209 -44.30 -26.95 36.50
N GLU A 210 -43.95 -27.15 37.76
CA GLU A 210 -42.83 -26.46 38.39
C GLU A 210 -41.50 -26.86 37.75
N LYS A 211 -41.28 -28.16 37.52
CA LYS A 211 -40.10 -28.67 36.81
C LYS A 211 -40.02 -28.15 35.38
N GLU A 212 -41.12 -28.13 34.64
CA GLU A 212 -41.19 -27.55 33.29
C GLU A 212 -40.81 -26.07 33.28
N TRP A 213 -41.36 -25.29 34.22
CA TRP A 213 -41.04 -23.87 34.34
C TRP A 213 -39.56 -23.62 34.70
N VAL A 214 -38.99 -24.44 35.59
CA VAL A 214 -37.55 -24.36 35.93
C VAL A 214 -36.67 -24.73 34.73
N MET A 215 -37.05 -25.75 33.96
CA MET A 215 -36.31 -26.12 32.74
C MET A 215 -36.36 -25.01 31.69
N GLU A 216 -37.53 -24.41 31.44
CA GLU A 216 -37.67 -23.30 30.48
C GLU A 216 -36.79 -22.10 30.88
N LYS A 217 -36.76 -21.76 32.17
CA LYS A 217 -35.87 -20.71 32.68
C LYS A 217 -34.40 -21.04 32.43
N LYS A 218 -33.96 -22.27 32.71
CA LYS A 218 -32.59 -22.72 32.43
C LYS A 218 -32.27 -22.70 30.94
N ASP A 219 -33.20 -23.09 30.08
CA ASP A 219 -33.01 -23.07 28.63
C ASP A 219 -32.80 -21.64 28.11
N THR A 220 -33.57 -20.67 28.60
CA THR A 220 -33.37 -19.25 28.24
C THR A 220 -32.03 -18.69 28.71
N GLU A 221 -31.55 -19.11 29.89
CA GLU A 221 -30.25 -18.72 30.42
C GLU A 221 -29.09 -19.33 29.61
N ILE A 222 -29.19 -20.62 29.28
CA ILE A 222 -28.22 -21.32 28.43
C ILE A 222 -28.13 -20.66 27.06
N GLU A 223 -29.27 -20.28 26.46
CA GLU A 223 -29.29 -19.58 25.18
C GLU A 223 -28.67 -18.18 25.26
N GLY A 224 -28.91 -17.47 26.36
CA GLY A 224 -28.24 -16.20 26.65
C GLY A 224 -26.72 -16.33 26.76
N LEU A 225 -26.25 -17.36 27.47
CA LEU A 225 -24.82 -17.66 27.61
C LEU A 225 -24.17 -18.06 26.28
N LYS A 226 -24.82 -18.91 25.48
CA LYS A 226 -24.35 -19.28 24.13
C LYS A 226 -24.16 -18.06 23.25
N ASN A 227 -25.13 -17.14 23.25
CA ASN A 227 -25.03 -15.89 22.49
C ASN A 227 -23.87 -15.00 22.96
N ASN A 228 -23.58 -14.98 24.26
CA ASN A 228 -22.44 -14.25 24.80
C ASN A 228 -21.09 -14.88 24.41
N VAL A 229 -20.99 -16.22 24.43
CA VAL A 229 -19.80 -16.95 23.97
C VAL A 229 -19.53 -16.65 22.50
N LEU A 230 -20.54 -16.75 21.63
CA LEU A 230 -20.40 -16.43 20.21
C LEU A 230 -19.94 -14.98 19.98
N LYS A 231 -20.46 -14.01 20.76
CA LYS A 231 -20.00 -12.61 20.69
C LYS A 231 -18.54 -12.46 21.09
N LEU A 232 -18.09 -13.19 22.12
CA LEU A 232 -16.69 -13.16 22.56
C LEU A 232 -15.76 -13.83 21.54
N GLU A 233 -16.17 -14.95 20.94
CA GLU A 233 -15.43 -15.62 19.87
C GLU A 233 -15.24 -14.71 18.65
N VAL A 234 -16.29 -13.99 18.23
CA VAL A 234 -16.20 -13.01 17.13
C VAL A 234 -15.25 -11.86 17.48
N LYS A 235 -15.30 -11.35 18.72
CA LYS A 235 -14.37 -10.30 19.18
C LYS A 235 -12.93 -10.81 19.20
N ASN A 236 -12.71 -12.04 19.67
CA ASN A 236 -11.38 -12.66 19.71
C ASN A 236 -10.81 -12.87 18.30
N ALA A 237 -11.62 -13.40 17.37
CA ALA A 237 -11.21 -13.55 15.97
C ALA A 237 -10.87 -12.22 15.31
N LYS A 238 -11.65 -11.16 15.59
CA LYS A 238 -11.37 -9.80 15.10
C LYS A 238 -10.05 -9.25 15.66
N MET A 239 -9.78 -9.49 16.94
CA MET A 239 -8.53 -9.09 17.58
C MET A 239 -7.32 -9.80 16.97
N GLN A 240 -7.39 -11.13 16.78
CA GLN A 240 -6.34 -11.90 16.12
C GLN A 240 -6.09 -11.46 14.67
N LEU A 241 -7.15 -11.11 13.93
CA LEU A 241 -7.01 -10.59 12.57
C LEU A 241 -6.29 -9.22 12.57
N ALA A 242 -6.65 -8.34 13.51
CA ALA A 242 -5.99 -7.04 13.66
C ALA A 242 -4.51 -7.18 14.03
N GLU A 243 -4.17 -8.12 14.92
CA GLU A 243 -2.79 -8.44 15.30
C GLU A 243 -1.98 -8.97 14.11
N LYS A 244 -2.54 -9.91 13.34
CA LYS A 244 -1.89 -10.41 12.11
C LYS A 244 -1.68 -9.30 11.08
N ASN A 245 -2.67 -8.43 10.87
CA ASN A 245 -2.54 -7.30 9.96
C ASN A 245 -1.47 -6.31 10.42
N HIS A 246 -1.37 -6.05 11.73
CA HIS A 246 -0.30 -5.23 12.29
C HIS A 246 1.07 -5.86 12.08
N SER A 247 1.21 -7.17 12.31
CA SER A 247 2.45 -7.92 12.07
C SER A 247 2.87 -7.91 10.59
N ILE A 248 1.92 -8.06 9.66
CA ILE A 248 2.21 -7.95 8.21
C ILE A 248 2.74 -6.54 7.88
N SER A 249 2.07 -5.50 8.36
CA SER A 249 2.50 -4.10 8.12
C SER A 249 3.88 -3.82 8.72
N GLN A 250 4.19 -4.36 9.90
CA GLN A 250 5.49 -4.23 10.53
C GLN A 250 6.59 -4.91 9.71
N ASN A 251 6.33 -6.10 9.17
CA ASN A 251 7.28 -6.83 8.32
C ASN A 251 7.55 -6.10 6.99
N GLU A 252 6.50 -5.54 6.36
CA GLU A 252 6.67 -4.71 5.15
C GLU A 252 7.52 -3.46 5.41
N LEU A 253 7.35 -2.83 6.58
CA LEU A 253 8.17 -1.68 6.96
C LEU A 253 9.63 -2.10 7.20
N LEU A 254 9.85 -3.25 7.85
CA LEU A 254 11.19 -3.79 8.07
C LEU A 254 11.91 -4.09 6.75
N GLU A 255 11.23 -4.71 5.79
CA GLU A 255 11.77 -4.98 4.45
C GLU A 255 12.16 -3.69 3.71
N LYS A 256 11.32 -2.65 3.79
CA LYS A 256 11.66 -1.33 3.24
C LYS A 256 12.90 -0.72 3.90
N ILE A 257 13.02 -0.83 5.23
CA ILE A 257 14.20 -0.34 5.97
C ILE A 257 15.46 -1.09 5.54
N THR A 258 15.40 -2.40 5.38
CA THR A 258 16.53 -3.21 4.90
C THR A 258 16.94 -2.80 3.48
N ASN A 259 15.98 -2.69 2.57
CA ASN A 259 16.26 -2.27 1.19
C ASN A 259 16.88 -0.87 1.10
N LEU A 260 16.37 0.09 1.87
CA LEU A 260 16.94 1.44 1.93
C LEU A 260 18.34 1.46 2.55
N SER A 261 18.60 0.60 3.54
CA SER A 261 19.92 0.47 4.17
C SER A 261 20.95 -0.08 3.18
N ASP A 262 20.57 -1.08 2.37
CA ASP A 262 21.44 -1.64 1.33
C ASP A 262 21.69 -0.63 0.20
N GLN A 263 20.67 0.13 -0.21
CA GLN A 263 20.84 1.22 -1.18
C GLN A 263 21.80 2.29 -0.67
N LEU A 264 21.65 2.72 0.59
CA LEU A 264 22.53 3.71 1.21
C LEU A 264 23.98 3.22 1.26
N LYS A 265 24.20 1.94 1.58
CA LYS A 265 25.52 1.33 1.58
C LYS A 265 26.16 1.33 0.19
N ASN A 266 25.41 0.94 -0.84
CA ASN A 266 25.90 0.93 -2.22
C ASN A 266 26.24 2.34 -2.73
N GLU A 267 25.41 3.34 -2.41
CA GLU A 267 25.68 4.74 -2.76
C GLU A 267 26.92 5.28 -2.03
N LYS A 268 27.14 4.87 -0.77
CA LYS A 268 28.35 5.24 -0.03
C LYS A 268 29.61 4.67 -0.70
N GLU A 269 29.61 3.39 -1.05
CA GLU A 269 30.73 2.75 -1.75
C GLU A 269 31.00 3.41 -3.13
N ARG A 270 29.94 3.79 -3.85
CA ARG A 270 30.04 4.52 -5.11
C ARG A 270 30.66 5.91 -4.93
N ASN A 271 30.28 6.63 -3.87
CA ASN A 271 30.84 7.94 -3.56
C ASN A 271 32.32 7.86 -3.17
N GLU A 272 32.71 6.88 -2.35
CA GLU A 272 34.11 6.63 -1.99
C GLU A 272 34.96 6.32 -3.24
N LEU A 273 34.43 5.50 -4.16
CA LEU A 273 35.11 5.21 -5.43
C LEU A 273 35.29 6.46 -6.30
N MET A 274 34.25 7.30 -6.40
CA MET A 274 34.29 8.54 -7.17
C MET A 274 35.28 9.54 -6.58
N GLU A 275 35.39 9.62 -5.25
CA GLU A 275 36.35 10.47 -4.56
C GLU A 275 37.80 10.06 -4.85
N LEU A 276 38.09 8.75 -4.81
CA LEU A 276 39.40 8.21 -5.20
C LEU A 276 39.75 8.53 -6.66
N GLN A 277 38.77 8.41 -7.57
CA GLN A 277 38.97 8.75 -8.98
C GLN A 277 39.26 10.25 -9.17
N LEU A 278 38.59 11.12 -8.42
CA LEU A 278 38.83 12.56 -8.42
C LEU A 278 40.24 12.88 -7.93
N GLN A 279 40.68 12.29 -6.82
CA GLN A 279 42.04 12.47 -6.29
C GLN A 279 43.10 12.04 -7.31
N GLN A 280 42.91 10.88 -7.95
CA GLN A 280 43.84 10.40 -8.99
C GLN A 280 43.89 11.35 -10.19
N SER A 281 42.75 11.90 -10.61
CA SER A 281 42.68 12.86 -11.71
C SER A 281 43.36 14.20 -11.35
N GLU A 282 43.24 14.63 -10.10
CA GLU A 282 43.87 15.84 -9.58
C GLU A 282 45.40 15.70 -9.55
N GLU A 283 45.91 14.56 -9.06
CA GLU A 283 47.35 14.27 -9.09
C GLU A 283 47.90 14.25 -10.51
N LYS A 284 47.18 13.63 -11.45
CA LYS A 284 47.56 13.61 -12.86
C LYS A 284 47.64 15.03 -13.44
N LEU A 285 46.61 15.86 -13.21
CA LEU A 285 46.61 17.26 -13.65
C LEU A 285 47.74 18.08 -13.03
N LYS A 286 48.04 17.88 -11.74
CA LYS A 286 49.19 18.51 -11.07
C LYS A 286 50.51 18.11 -11.72
N SER A 287 50.68 16.83 -12.06
CA SER A 287 51.90 16.35 -12.73
C SER A 287 52.07 16.95 -14.13
N GLU A 288 50.99 17.00 -14.92
CA GLU A 288 50.98 17.60 -16.26
C GLU A 288 51.26 19.12 -16.21
N THR A 289 50.73 19.80 -15.21
CA THR A 289 50.99 21.24 -15.00
C THR A 289 52.48 21.49 -14.72
N ARG A 290 53.10 20.69 -13.84
CA ARG A 290 54.54 20.79 -13.54
C ARG A 290 55.42 20.50 -14.76
N GLU A 291 55.01 19.56 -15.61
CA GLU A 291 55.72 19.23 -16.86
C GLU A 291 55.65 20.40 -17.84
N LYS A 292 54.46 20.98 -18.03
CA LYS A 292 54.26 22.16 -18.89
C LYS A 292 55.05 23.36 -18.37
N GLU A 293 55.07 23.63 -17.07
CA GLU A 293 55.87 24.70 -16.46
C GLU A 293 57.36 24.52 -16.74
N ARG A 294 57.88 23.30 -16.67
CA ARG A 294 59.27 22.99 -17.03
C ARG A 294 59.56 23.32 -18.50
N GLY A 295 58.69 22.88 -19.40
CA GLY A 295 58.82 23.19 -20.83
C GLY A 295 58.77 24.70 -21.13
N PHE A 296 57.95 25.45 -20.41
CA PHE A 296 57.92 26.91 -20.53
C PHE A 296 59.22 27.57 -20.05
N GLU A 297 59.83 27.09 -18.97
CA GLU A 297 61.09 27.65 -18.48
C GLU A 297 62.26 27.34 -19.43
N GLU A 298 62.28 26.14 -20.02
CA GLU A 298 63.23 25.78 -21.09
C GLU A 298 63.05 26.70 -22.31
N PHE A 299 61.81 26.95 -22.73
CA PHE A 299 61.53 27.87 -23.84
C PHE A 299 61.97 29.31 -23.54
N ARG A 300 61.74 29.80 -22.31
CA ARG A 300 62.25 31.12 -21.88
C ARG A 300 63.78 31.17 -21.91
N ALA A 301 64.46 30.09 -21.52
CA ALA A 301 65.92 30.02 -21.58
C ALA A 301 66.43 30.12 -23.03
N VAL A 302 65.81 29.39 -23.96
CA VAL A 302 66.13 29.48 -25.40
C VAL A 302 65.90 30.88 -25.96
N LEU A 303 64.79 31.52 -25.60
CA LEU A 303 64.51 32.90 -26.02
C LEU A 303 65.57 33.89 -25.52
N ARG A 304 66.05 33.73 -24.28
CA ARG A 304 67.15 34.55 -23.74
C ARG A 304 68.43 34.41 -24.57
N ILE A 305 68.82 33.17 -24.90
CA ILE A 305 70.00 32.88 -25.73
C ILE A 305 69.85 33.49 -27.13
N MET A 306 68.69 33.29 -27.76
CA MET A 306 68.43 33.82 -29.10
C MET A 306 68.46 35.35 -29.13
N SER A 307 67.98 36.00 -28.07
CA SER A 307 68.05 37.47 -27.94
C SER A 307 69.50 37.96 -27.85
N THR A 308 70.35 37.29 -27.06
CA THR A 308 71.78 37.66 -26.96
C THR A 308 72.53 37.44 -28.27
N ASP A 309 72.22 36.36 -29.00
CA ASP A 309 72.81 36.09 -30.32
C ASP A 309 72.37 37.15 -31.33
N MET A 310 71.09 37.51 -31.33
CA MET A 310 70.56 38.56 -32.21
C MET A 310 71.24 39.92 -31.96
N GLU A 311 71.45 40.29 -30.69
CA GLU A 311 72.20 41.50 -30.34
C GLU A 311 73.67 41.44 -30.81
N SER A 312 74.29 40.26 -30.77
CA SER A 312 75.64 40.06 -31.31
C SER A 312 75.68 40.23 -32.83
N ILE A 313 74.78 39.56 -33.55
CA ILE A 313 74.66 39.67 -35.01
C ILE A 313 74.39 41.12 -35.42
N GLN A 314 73.57 41.86 -34.66
CA GLN A 314 73.30 43.27 -34.94
C GLN A 314 74.55 44.15 -34.74
N ARG A 315 75.39 43.85 -33.74
CA ARG A 315 76.69 44.53 -33.57
C ARG A 315 77.61 44.23 -34.74
N ASP A 316 77.81 42.96 -35.08
CA ASP A 316 78.69 42.55 -36.19
C ASP A 316 78.24 43.18 -37.53
N ASN A 317 76.93 43.24 -37.79
CA ASN A 317 76.39 43.91 -38.98
C ASN A 317 76.65 45.42 -38.99
N ARG A 318 76.66 46.08 -37.83
CA ARG A 318 76.99 47.50 -37.72
C ARG A 318 78.45 47.73 -38.08
N ASP A 319 79.34 46.90 -37.53
CA ASP A 319 80.78 46.96 -37.79
C ASP A 319 81.09 46.69 -39.27
N LEU A 320 80.44 45.70 -39.89
CA LEU A 320 80.57 45.43 -41.32
C LEU A 320 80.08 46.60 -42.18
N ARG A 321 78.98 47.26 -41.81
CA ARG A 321 78.48 48.44 -42.53
C ARG A 321 79.46 49.62 -42.43
N GLU A 322 80.08 49.83 -41.28
CA GLU A 322 81.13 50.84 -41.10
C GLU A 322 82.38 50.54 -41.95
N GLN A 323 82.76 49.26 -42.08
CA GLN A 323 83.84 48.84 -42.97
C GLN A 323 83.49 49.07 -44.46
N ILE A 324 82.26 48.76 -44.87
CA ILE A 324 81.79 48.99 -46.25
C ILE A 324 81.75 50.51 -46.56
N ALA A 325 81.27 51.33 -45.62
CA ALA A 325 81.24 52.79 -45.78
C ALA A 325 82.64 53.43 -45.88
N SER A 326 83.68 52.71 -45.43
CA SER A 326 85.08 53.16 -45.49
C SER A 326 85.79 52.73 -46.79
N ALA A 327 85.12 51.99 -47.69
CA ALA A 327 85.66 51.61 -48.99
C ALA A 327 85.28 52.64 -50.09
N PRO A 328 86.15 52.96 -51.07
CA PRO A 328 85.84 53.91 -52.13
C PRO A 328 84.75 53.39 -53.07
N GLU A 329 83.76 54.24 -53.35
CA GLU A 329 82.53 53.94 -54.09
C GLU A 329 82.76 53.64 -55.58
N ALA A 330 82.07 52.63 -56.11
CA ALA A 330 82.04 52.27 -57.54
C ALA A 330 80.57 52.21 -58.04
N PRO A 331 80.31 52.46 -59.34
CA PRO A 331 79.02 52.94 -59.87
C PRO A 331 77.93 51.84 -60.03
N PRO A 332 76.65 52.24 -60.25
CA PRO A 332 75.47 51.42 -59.93
C PRO A 332 74.95 50.55 -61.10
N THR A 333 73.91 49.76 -60.77
CA THR A 333 72.95 48.97 -61.60
C THR A 333 73.38 47.55 -62.05
N PRO A 334 72.44 46.59 -62.32
CA PRO A 334 70.97 46.66 -62.37
C PRO A 334 70.17 45.56 -61.62
N SER A 335 68.88 45.87 -61.47
CA SER A 335 67.69 45.06 -61.17
C SER A 335 67.55 43.71 -61.89
N VAL A 336 67.12 42.68 -61.16
CA VAL A 336 66.47 41.45 -61.69
C VAL A 336 65.51 40.88 -60.61
N PRO A 337 64.53 40.02 -60.93
CA PRO A 337 63.13 40.37 -61.10
C PRO A 337 62.18 39.69 -60.08
N GLU A 338 61.06 40.34 -59.77
CA GLU A 338 59.92 39.71 -59.13
C GLU A 338 59.33 38.62 -60.04
N SER A 339 59.41 37.37 -59.59
CA SER A 339 58.63 36.27 -60.14
C SER A 339 57.25 36.22 -59.47
N PRO A 340 56.14 36.30 -60.23
CA PRO A 340 54.79 36.17 -59.70
C PRO A 340 54.41 34.69 -59.63
N SER A 341 54.32 34.14 -58.41
CA SER A 341 53.64 32.86 -58.18
C SER A 341 52.95 32.86 -56.81
N GLU A 342 51.98 33.76 -56.65
CA GLU A 342 51.02 33.70 -55.54
C GLU A 342 49.60 33.47 -56.08
N GLU A 343 49.41 32.38 -56.81
CA GLU A 343 48.06 31.81 -56.95
C GLU A 343 47.87 30.71 -55.89
N GLN A 344 47.32 31.18 -54.75
CA GLN A 344 46.62 30.46 -53.67
C GLN A 344 47.35 29.33 -52.86
N PRO A 345 48.26 29.66 -51.93
CA PRO A 345 48.76 28.71 -50.93
C PRO A 345 47.87 28.54 -49.68
N ASN A 346 46.85 29.37 -49.45
CA ASN A 346 46.23 29.52 -48.11
C ASN A 346 44.80 28.94 -47.94
N HIS A 347 44.21 28.31 -48.96
CA HIS A 347 42.79 27.89 -48.89
C HIS A 347 42.50 26.86 -47.78
N HIS A 348 43.38 25.88 -47.59
CA HIS A 348 43.25 24.88 -46.52
C HIS A 348 43.43 25.49 -45.12
N ARG A 349 44.30 26.49 -44.98
CA ARG A 349 44.52 27.22 -43.73
C ARG A 349 43.28 27.99 -43.30
N PHE A 350 42.57 28.62 -44.24
CA PHE A 350 41.30 29.29 -43.97
C PHE A 350 40.20 28.31 -43.59
N ALA A 351 40.10 27.17 -44.27
CA ALA A 351 39.12 26.13 -43.94
C ALA A 351 39.36 25.53 -42.55
N LEU A 352 40.62 25.22 -42.22
CA LEU A 352 41.02 24.73 -40.90
C LEU A 352 40.68 25.74 -39.80
N PHE A 353 40.96 27.03 -40.02
CA PHE A 353 40.60 28.09 -39.08
C PHE A 353 39.09 28.16 -38.84
N ARG A 354 38.26 28.02 -39.89
CA ARG A 354 36.79 28.00 -39.75
C ARG A 354 36.31 26.84 -38.88
N PHE A 355 36.76 25.61 -39.15
CA PHE A 355 36.35 24.46 -38.35
C PHE A 355 36.87 24.52 -36.92
N GLN A 356 38.10 25.00 -36.72
CA GLN A 356 38.68 25.18 -35.39
C GLN A 356 37.86 26.20 -34.57
N ARG A 357 37.44 27.31 -35.18
CA ARG A 357 36.53 28.29 -34.55
C ARG A 357 35.19 27.67 -34.13
N ILE A 358 34.63 26.80 -34.97
CA ILE A 358 33.40 26.06 -34.63
C ILE A 358 33.65 25.15 -33.43
N LYS A 359 34.72 24.35 -33.45
CA LYS A 359 35.08 23.44 -32.34
C LYS A 359 35.27 24.19 -31.01
N ASP A 360 36.01 25.30 -31.03
CA ASP A 360 36.29 26.09 -29.83
C ASP A 360 35.02 26.73 -29.26
N SER A 361 34.06 27.10 -30.13
CA SER A 361 32.76 27.61 -29.69
C SER A 361 31.91 26.56 -28.95
N LEU A 362 32.10 25.27 -29.26
CA LEU A 362 31.37 24.14 -28.67
C LEU A 362 32.08 23.53 -27.46
N TYR A 363 33.39 23.75 -27.32
CA TYR A 363 34.24 23.18 -26.26
C TYR A 363 33.71 23.44 -24.83
N HIS A 364 33.13 24.61 -24.60
CA HIS A 364 32.61 24.99 -23.28
C HIS A 364 31.22 24.43 -22.96
N LYS A 365 30.65 23.57 -23.82
CA LYS A 365 29.32 22.95 -23.63
C LYS A 365 28.20 23.95 -23.29
N LYS A 366 28.34 25.22 -23.68
CA LYS A 366 27.39 26.30 -23.34
C LYS A 366 25.98 25.98 -23.84
N GLN A 367 25.89 25.47 -25.07
CA GLN A 367 24.63 25.07 -25.69
C GLN A 367 23.96 23.92 -24.94
N LEU A 368 24.73 22.90 -24.51
CA LEU A 368 24.21 21.77 -23.74
C LEU A 368 23.71 22.23 -22.36
N LYS A 369 24.43 23.15 -21.71
CA LYS A 369 24.00 23.72 -20.44
C LYS A 369 22.70 24.51 -20.59
N GLN A 370 22.60 25.36 -21.62
CA GLN A 370 21.37 26.11 -21.93
C GLN A 370 20.20 25.17 -22.26
N ALA A 371 20.43 24.12 -23.05
CA ALA A 371 19.42 23.12 -23.38
C ALA A 371 18.89 22.43 -22.11
N LYS A 372 19.80 22.04 -21.21
CA LYS A 372 19.43 21.44 -19.92
C LYS A 372 18.62 22.41 -19.05
N GLU A 373 19.05 23.67 -18.94
CA GLU A 373 18.33 24.70 -18.19
C GLU A 373 16.92 24.94 -18.73
N MET A 374 16.72 24.91 -20.05
CA MET A 374 15.39 25.02 -20.66
C MET A 374 14.49 23.83 -20.26
N VAL A 375 15.02 22.60 -20.33
CA VAL A 375 14.30 21.37 -19.99
C VAL A 375 13.93 21.35 -18.50
N GLU A 376 14.88 21.62 -17.62
CA GLU A 376 14.63 21.67 -16.16
C GLU A 376 13.59 22.74 -15.80
N LYS A 377 13.68 23.93 -16.42
CA LYS A 377 12.70 25.00 -16.20
C LYS A 377 11.30 24.59 -16.69
N LEU A 378 11.21 23.86 -17.80
CA LEU A 378 9.93 23.35 -18.29
C LEU A 378 9.32 22.35 -17.31
N LYS A 379 10.14 21.41 -16.83
CA LYS A 379 9.76 20.37 -15.85
C LYS A 379 9.37 20.95 -14.49
N SER A 380 10.04 22.00 -14.04
CA SER A 380 9.69 22.67 -12.78
C SER A 380 8.40 23.49 -12.87
N THR A 381 8.02 23.91 -14.08
CA THR A 381 6.82 24.76 -14.31
C THR A 381 5.57 23.93 -14.58
N SER A 382 5.72 22.74 -15.18
CA SER A 382 4.61 21.84 -15.49
C SER A 382 4.62 20.59 -14.61
N GLY A 383 3.49 20.24 -14.00
CA GLY A 383 3.31 18.96 -13.30
C GLY A 383 2.88 17.80 -14.20
N LEU A 384 2.74 18.02 -15.51
CA LEU A 384 2.25 17.01 -16.45
C LEU A 384 3.37 16.06 -16.88
N VAL A 385 3.14 14.75 -16.72
CA VAL A 385 4.12 13.69 -17.01
C VAL A 385 4.50 13.66 -18.48
N GLU A 386 3.54 13.89 -19.38
CA GLU A 386 3.75 13.90 -20.82
C GLU A 386 4.68 15.05 -21.25
N VAL A 387 4.58 16.20 -20.59
CA VAL A 387 5.49 17.33 -20.83
C VAL A 387 6.92 16.97 -20.40
N HIS A 388 7.08 16.25 -19.30
CA HIS A 388 8.39 15.79 -18.84
C HIS A 388 9.00 14.80 -19.83
N GLN A 389 8.20 13.86 -20.33
CA GLN A 389 8.63 12.89 -21.35
C GLN A 389 9.07 13.59 -22.64
N ILE A 390 8.30 14.57 -23.14
CA ILE A 390 8.67 15.36 -24.32
C ILE A 390 9.99 16.12 -24.05
N ALA A 391 10.15 16.71 -22.87
CA ALA A 391 11.33 17.48 -22.53
C ALA A 391 12.60 16.63 -22.45
N ASP A 392 12.51 15.47 -21.80
CA ASP A 392 13.62 14.52 -21.70
C ASP A 392 13.98 13.96 -23.09
N TYR A 393 12.97 13.62 -23.89
CA TYR A 393 13.15 13.13 -25.26
C TYR A 393 13.91 14.13 -26.15
N GLU A 394 13.46 15.39 -26.16
CA GLU A 394 14.06 16.46 -26.95
C GLU A 394 15.48 16.79 -26.49
N TYR A 395 15.74 16.72 -25.18
CA TYR A 395 17.09 16.87 -24.64
C TYR A 395 18.05 15.80 -25.19
N TYR A 396 17.64 14.53 -25.15
CA TYR A 396 18.47 13.43 -25.66
C TYR A 396 18.70 13.54 -27.17
N GLN A 397 17.69 13.93 -27.93
CA GLN A 397 17.83 14.16 -29.37
C GLN A 397 18.79 15.32 -29.67
N PHE A 398 18.68 16.42 -28.94
CA PHE A 398 19.60 17.55 -29.06
C PHE A 398 21.04 17.15 -28.73
N GLU A 399 21.25 16.43 -27.62
CA GLU A 399 22.56 15.94 -27.20
C GLU A 399 23.19 15.02 -28.26
N GLY A 400 22.41 14.09 -28.79
CA GLY A 400 22.85 13.19 -29.87
C GLY A 400 23.22 13.93 -31.15
N LYS A 401 22.39 14.89 -31.59
CA LYS A 401 22.67 15.75 -32.76
C LYS A 401 23.94 16.58 -32.55
N LEU A 402 24.11 17.15 -31.36
CA LEU A 402 25.29 17.94 -31.00
C LEU A 402 26.57 17.10 -31.01
N LEU A 403 26.53 15.89 -30.46
CA LEU A 403 27.66 14.98 -30.49
C LEU A 403 28.06 14.61 -31.93
N LYS A 404 27.07 14.31 -32.78
CA LYS A 404 27.30 14.01 -34.20
C LYS A 404 27.93 15.20 -34.93
N TYR A 405 27.42 16.41 -34.69
CA TYR A 405 27.94 17.64 -35.28
C TYR A 405 29.40 17.90 -34.88
N VAL A 406 29.72 17.83 -33.58
CA VAL A 406 31.08 18.02 -33.06
C VAL A 406 32.05 17.00 -33.67
N LYS A 407 31.64 15.72 -33.71
CA LYS A 407 32.46 14.65 -34.28
C LYS A 407 32.78 14.90 -35.76
N GLU A 408 31.80 15.37 -36.54
CA GLU A 408 32.03 15.68 -37.96
C GLU A 408 33.00 16.86 -38.14
N VAL A 409 32.90 17.89 -37.30
CA VAL A 409 33.85 19.02 -37.28
C VAL A 409 35.26 18.54 -36.98
N GLU A 410 35.45 17.65 -36.00
CA GLU A 410 36.75 17.10 -35.65
C GLU A 410 37.35 16.26 -36.79
N LEU A 411 36.54 15.39 -37.41
CA LEU A 411 36.95 14.58 -38.57
C LEU A 411 37.33 15.46 -39.76
N ASN A 412 36.63 16.56 -40.00
CA ASN A 412 36.96 17.52 -41.05
C ASN A 412 38.27 18.26 -40.75
N ILE A 413 38.51 18.68 -39.51
CA ILE A 413 39.81 19.26 -39.10
C ILE A 413 40.94 18.26 -39.33
N GLN A 414 40.74 17.01 -38.93
CA GLN A 414 41.74 15.95 -39.09
C GLN A 414 42.04 15.70 -40.57
N ARG A 415 41.03 15.54 -41.42
CA ARG A 415 41.20 15.35 -42.87
C ARG A 415 41.97 16.50 -43.52
N ILE A 416 41.64 17.75 -43.20
CA ILE A 416 42.36 18.91 -43.76
C ILE A 416 43.82 18.91 -43.29
N LYS A 417 44.10 18.55 -42.03
CA LYS A 417 45.48 18.47 -41.50
C LYS A 417 46.32 17.38 -42.17
N GLU A 418 45.70 16.24 -42.46
CA GLU A 418 46.39 15.07 -43.04
C GLU A 418 46.58 15.22 -44.55
N THR A 419 45.58 15.73 -45.26
CA THR A 419 45.57 15.77 -46.74
C THR A 419 45.99 17.12 -47.31
N CYS A 420 45.96 18.19 -46.50
CA CYS A 420 46.08 19.58 -46.96
C CYS A 420 45.08 19.97 -48.07
N ASP A 421 44.03 19.17 -48.29
CA ASP A 421 43.04 19.34 -49.35
C ASP A 421 41.63 19.52 -48.77
N VAL A 422 41.01 20.65 -49.09
CA VAL A 422 39.66 21.01 -48.63
C VAL A 422 38.58 20.23 -49.38
N SER A 423 38.88 19.65 -50.53
CA SER A 423 37.91 18.87 -51.32
C SER A 423 37.48 17.56 -50.63
N THR A 424 38.30 17.08 -49.67
CA THR A 424 38.07 15.83 -48.92
C THR A 424 37.12 15.99 -47.72
N VAL A 425 36.73 17.24 -47.42
CA VAL A 425 35.85 17.61 -46.31
C VAL A 425 34.41 17.21 -46.65
N THR A 426 33.70 16.63 -45.69
CA THR A 426 32.27 16.36 -45.82
C THR A 426 31.45 17.55 -45.34
N PRO A 427 30.29 17.82 -45.95
CA PRO A 427 29.35 18.83 -45.46
C PRO A 427 28.99 18.56 -43.99
N LEU A 428 28.95 19.62 -43.18
CA LEU A 428 28.49 19.50 -41.80
C LEU A 428 26.99 19.19 -41.78
N PRO A 429 26.51 18.39 -40.81
CA PRO A 429 25.08 18.28 -40.55
C PRO A 429 24.52 19.64 -40.10
N ASP A 430 23.20 19.77 -40.13
CA ASP A 430 22.53 20.98 -39.65
C ASP A 430 22.90 21.28 -38.19
N ILE A 431 22.88 22.58 -37.85
CA ILE A 431 23.16 23.04 -36.50
C ILE A 431 22.13 22.39 -35.56
N PRO A 432 22.58 21.76 -34.46
CA PRO A 432 21.68 21.14 -33.49
C PRO A 432 20.73 22.18 -32.89
N GLU A 433 19.43 21.94 -33.02
CA GLU A 433 18.36 22.76 -32.44
C GLU A 433 17.26 21.84 -31.92
N PHE A 434 16.50 22.32 -30.93
CA PHE A 434 15.27 21.65 -30.47
C PHE A 434 14.22 21.67 -31.58
N SER A 435 13.30 20.71 -31.54
CA SER A 435 12.17 20.73 -32.48
C SER A 435 11.33 21.99 -32.29
N LYS A 436 10.72 22.47 -33.39
CA LYS A 436 9.79 23.60 -33.34
C LYS A 436 8.61 23.32 -32.41
N ARG A 437 8.19 22.06 -32.34
CA ARG A 437 7.15 21.59 -31.42
C ARG A 437 7.55 21.84 -29.97
N PHE A 438 8.74 21.42 -29.57
CA PHE A 438 9.26 21.63 -28.22
C PHE A 438 9.37 23.11 -27.87
N VAL A 439 9.94 23.92 -28.76
CA VAL A 439 10.10 25.37 -28.53
C VAL A 439 8.74 26.05 -28.35
N ASN A 440 7.74 25.69 -29.16
CA ASN A 440 6.39 26.23 -29.02
C ASN A 440 5.74 25.81 -27.69
N LEU A 441 5.86 24.54 -27.32
CA LEU A 441 5.35 24.01 -26.05
C LEU A 441 6.01 24.71 -24.85
N TYR A 442 7.33 24.87 -24.90
CA TYR A 442 8.12 25.59 -23.89
C TYR A 442 7.58 27.00 -23.67
N TRP A 443 7.46 27.81 -24.73
CA TRP A 443 7.00 29.19 -24.60
C TRP A 443 5.57 29.29 -24.08
N ARG A 444 4.68 28.36 -24.41
CA ARG A 444 3.32 28.37 -23.86
C ARG A 444 3.30 28.12 -22.37
N ILE A 445 4.01 27.08 -21.92
CA ILE A 445 4.06 26.72 -20.50
C ILE A 445 4.69 27.84 -19.68
N ILE A 446 5.83 28.38 -20.15
CA ILE A 446 6.52 29.46 -19.43
C ILE A 446 5.68 30.75 -19.40
N ASN A 447 4.85 31.00 -20.40
CA ASN A 447 3.95 32.16 -20.44
C ASN A 447 2.54 31.88 -19.87
N ASN A 448 2.32 30.74 -19.20
CA ASN A 448 1.02 30.34 -18.64
C ASN A 448 -0.14 30.35 -19.65
N GLN A 449 0.14 30.01 -20.91
CA GLN A 449 -0.88 29.90 -21.95
C GLN A 449 -1.55 28.51 -21.90
N PRO A 450 -2.85 28.40 -22.24
CA PRO A 450 -3.54 27.12 -22.25
C PRO A 450 -2.91 26.16 -23.29
N ILE A 451 -2.71 24.92 -22.86
CA ILE A 451 -2.17 23.83 -23.70
C ILE A 451 -3.35 23.02 -24.21
N THR A 452 -3.41 22.75 -25.52
CA THR A 452 -4.43 21.86 -26.09
C THR A 452 -3.94 20.41 -26.06
N SER A 453 -4.87 19.45 -25.90
CA SER A 453 -4.54 18.03 -25.86
C SER A 453 -3.77 17.54 -27.11
N SER A 454 -4.05 18.13 -28.27
CA SER A 454 -3.35 17.87 -29.54
C SER A 454 -1.84 18.19 -29.54
N GLU A 455 -1.36 18.99 -28.60
CA GLU A 455 0.06 19.39 -28.51
C GLU A 455 0.87 18.45 -27.62
N ILE A 456 0.17 17.84 -26.66
CA ILE A 456 0.68 16.86 -25.72
C ILE A 456 0.59 15.44 -26.32
N GLU A 457 -0.32 15.23 -27.28
CA GLU A 457 -0.47 13.95 -27.96
C GLU A 457 0.81 13.56 -28.70
N VAL A 458 1.48 12.52 -28.20
CA VAL A 458 2.66 11.91 -28.81
C VAL A 458 2.20 11.12 -30.03
N SER A 459 1.92 11.83 -31.12
CA SER A 459 1.84 11.20 -32.43
C SER A 459 3.22 10.63 -32.76
N ASP A 460 3.30 9.42 -33.32
CA ASP A 460 4.52 8.83 -33.89
C ASP A 460 4.96 9.68 -35.11
N SER A 461 5.39 10.92 -34.86
CA SER A 461 5.81 11.90 -35.86
C SER A 461 7.23 11.64 -36.33
N GLU A 462 7.88 10.57 -35.88
CA GLU A 462 9.22 10.21 -36.30
C GLU A 462 9.25 8.90 -37.06
N CYS A 463 10.07 8.89 -38.11
CA CYS A 463 10.26 7.69 -38.90
C CYS A 463 10.90 6.61 -38.02
N PHE A 464 10.21 5.48 -37.84
CA PHE A 464 10.70 4.36 -37.05
C PHE A 464 12.07 3.79 -37.52
N ILE A 465 12.48 4.08 -38.75
CA ILE A 465 13.73 3.56 -39.33
C ILE A 465 14.89 4.55 -39.18
N CYS A 466 14.69 5.84 -39.48
CA CYS A 466 15.77 6.83 -39.47
C CYS A 466 15.68 7.82 -38.31
N THR A 467 14.65 7.73 -37.46
CA THR A 467 14.45 8.59 -36.28
C THR A 467 14.37 10.09 -36.59
N GLU A 468 14.14 10.44 -37.85
CA GLU A 468 13.92 11.81 -38.30
C GLU A 468 12.43 12.15 -38.22
N GLU A 469 12.14 13.40 -37.82
CA GLU A 469 10.79 13.95 -37.73
C GLU A 469 10.17 14.06 -39.14
N MET A 470 9.00 13.46 -39.31
CA MET A 470 8.22 13.47 -40.54
C MET A 470 7.45 14.78 -40.64
N THR A 471 7.75 15.56 -41.68
CA THR A 471 7.00 16.78 -41.99
C THR A 471 5.70 16.43 -42.72
N SER A 472 4.66 17.26 -42.58
CA SER A 472 3.31 16.96 -43.11
C SER A 472 3.23 16.83 -44.64
N ASP A 473 4.24 17.30 -45.35
CA ASP A 473 4.42 17.21 -46.79
C ASP A 473 5.18 15.94 -47.24
N GLN A 474 5.76 15.18 -46.32
CA GLN A 474 6.49 13.95 -46.63
C GLN A 474 5.55 12.75 -46.74
N LYS A 475 5.80 11.89 -47.73
CA LYS A 475 5.08 10.62 -47.88
C LYS A 475 5.50 9.65 -46.76
N THR A 476 4.53 9.25 -45.94
CA THR A 476 4.72 8.33 -44.82
C THR A 476 3.95 7.01 -45.03
N LEU A 477 4.43 5.94 -44.38
CA LEU A 477 3.76 4.65 -44.31
C LEU A 477 3.58 4.29 -42.84
N GLN A 478 2.34 3.99 -42.46
CA GLN A 478 2.00 3.54 -41.12
C GLN A 478 1.77 2.03 -41.10
N CYS A 479 2.40 1.33 -40.17
CA CYS A 479 2.16 -0.09 -39.98
C CYS A 479 0.76 -0.33 -39.37
N ASP A 480 -0.07 -1.13 -40.02
CA ASP A 480 -1.43 -1.40 -39.54
C ASP A 480 -1.47 -2.07 -38.16
N LYS A 481 -0.46 -2.89 -37.84
CA LYS A 481 -0.39 -3.68 -36.61
C LYS A 481 0.18 -2.91 -35.43
N CYS A 482 1.31 -2.23 -35.60
CA CYS A 482 1.99 -1.55 -34.49
C CYS A 482 1.85 -0.02 -34.52
N LYS A 483 1.12 0.53 -35.50
CA LYS A 483 0.84 1.97 -35.69
C LYS A 483 2.06 2.88 -35.85
N LYS A 484 3.27 2.32 -35.85
CA LYS A 484 4.51 3.04 -36.15
C LYS A 484 4.52 3.58 -37.57
N VAL A 485 5.00 4.80 -37.71
CA VAL A 485 5.06 5.52 -38.97
C VAL A 485 6.52 5.54 -39.47
N THR A 486 6.72 5.47 -40.79
CA THR A 486 8.04 5.48 -41.45
C THR A 486 7.99 6.37 -42.68
N HIS A 487 9.11 7.01 -43.03
CA HIS A 487 9.27 7.62 -44.34
C HIS A 487 9.09 6.55 -45.42
N TYR A 488 8.33 6.87 -46.48
CA TYR A 488 8.18 5.98 -47.63
C TYR A 488 9.55 5.55 -48.21
N LYS A 489 10.52 6.48 -48.25
CA LYS A 489 11.90 6.20 -48.69
C LYS A 489 12.69 5.29 -47.75
N CYS A 490 12.38 5.29 -46.46
CA CYS A 490 13.05 4.41 -45.50
C CYS A 490 12.47 3.01 -45.52
N ALA A 491 11.16 2.87 -45.72
CA ALA A 491 10.51 1.57 -45.85
C ALA A 491 10.78 0.86 -47.18
N SER A 492 11.31 1.58 -48.18
CA SER A 492 11.66 1.06 -49.51
C SER A 492 13.15 0.75 -49.69
N LYS A 493 13.96 1.00 -48.65
CA LYS A 493 15.34 0.48 -48.52
C LYS A 493 15.29 -0.82 -47.74
#